data_AF-A0A8X7XBB8-F1
#
_entry.id   AF-A0A8X7XBB8-F1
#
_cell.length_a   1.000
_cell.length_b   1.000
_cell.length_c   1.000
_cell.angle_alpha   90.00
_cell.angle_beta   90.00
_cell.angle_gamma   90.00
#
_symmetry.space_group_name_H-M   'P 1'
#
loop_
_entity.id
_entity.type
_entity.pdbx_description
1 polymer ?
#
loop_
_entity_poly.entity_id
_entity_poly.type
_entity_poly.pdbx_seq_one_letter_code
_entity_poly.pdbx_strand_id
1 'polypeptide(L)'
;MPQAAEVITPEEREELKVSACATLGVSQLDSVIIVPSPLDDGIGITLDHLKPFWEVLELLVQSQKIATIGTSDLDKTLLEQLHSWAQVKPSSNQVNLASCCVMPPDLTAFAKEYDIQLLTHNDPKELMSVTSFQETIGDVTKDPQATEWLLDWVLRYSIIVKSRGIIRSKGYLVQAKRSNC
;
A
#
# COMPACT_ATOMS: atom_id res chain seq x y z
N MET A 1 -13.25 25.32 1.25
CA MET A 1 -13.72 24.44 2.33
C MET A 1 -12.78 23.25 2.33
N PRO A 2 -12.11 22.91 3.44
CA PRO A 2 -11.15 21.82 3.41
C PRO A 2 -11.91 20.51 3.21
N GLN A 3 -11.54 19.79 2.16
CA GLN A 3 -12.03 18.47 1.83
C GLN A 3 -11.46 17.55 2.91
N ALA A 4 -12.34 16.96 3.72
CA ALA A 4 -11.94 16.08 4.81
C ALA A 4 -11.08 14.96 4.20
N ALA A 5 -9.87 14.78 4.71
CA ALA A 5 -9.09 13.58 4.46
C ALA A 5 -9.98 12.39 4.85
N GLU A 6 -10.45 11.63 3.86
CA GLU A 6 -11.29 10.47 4.09
C GLU A 6 -10.48 9.43 4.87
N VAL A 7 -10.76 9.38 6.16
CA VAL A 7 -10.27 8.34 7.06
C VAL A 7 -10.98 7.05 6.64
N ILE A 8 -10.29 6.22 5.86
CA ILE A 8 -10.75 4.88 5.46
C ILE A 8 -11.26 4.18 6.73
N THR A 9 -12.53 3.79 6.74
CA THR A 9 -13.22 3.24 7.91
C THR A 9 -12.76 1.81 8.20
N PRO A 10 -12.85 1.32 9.45
CA PRO A 10 -12.48 -0.05 9.81
C PRO A 10 -13.20 -1.14 8.98
N GLU A 11 -14.42 -0.87 8.51
CA GLU A 11 -15.23 -1.78 7.69
C GLU A 11 -14.68 -1.91 6.26
N GLU A 12 -14.29 -0.80 5.64
CA GLU A 12 -13.64 -0.77 4.32
C GLU A 12 -12.27 -1.51 4.34
N ARG A 13 -11.59 -1.47 5.49
CA ARG A 13 -10.34 -2.21 5.73
C ARG A 13 -10.55 -3.71 5.87
N GLU A 14 -11.72 -4.16 6.32
CA GLU A 14 -12.05 -5.57 6.43
C GLU A 14 -12.48 -6.17 5.08
N GLU A 15 -13.13 -5.37 4.22
CA GLU A 15 -13.44 -5.73 2.83
C GLU A 15 -12.17 -5.95 1.98
N LEU A 16 -11.13 -5.14 2.15
CA LEU A 16 -9.81 -5.32 1.52
C LEU A 16 -9.25 -6.73 1.76
N LYS A 17 -9.45 -7.28 2.96
CA LYS A 17 -8.97 -8.60 3.39
C LYS A 17 -9.68 -9.74 2.65
N VAL A 18 -11.00 -9.64 2.53
CA VAL A 18 -11.84 -10.65 1.88
C VAL A 18 -11.69 -10.57 0.37
N SER A 19 -11.69 -9.36 -0.18
CA SER A 19 -11.64 -9.11 -1.62
C SER A 19 -10.32 -9.54 -2.24
N ALA A 20 -9.16 -9.17 -1.66
CA ALA A 20 -7.87 -9.50 -2.27
C ALA A 20 -7.57 -11.00 -2.27
N CYS A 21 -7.72 -11.68 -1.13
CA CYS A 21 -7.49 -13.13 -1.02
C CYS A 21 -8.46 -13.94 -1.88
N ALA A 22 -9.75 -13.57 -1.89
CA ALA A 22 -10.75 -14.24 -2.73
C ALA A 22 -10.48 -14.01 -4.22
N THR A 23 -10.18 -12.77 -4.63
CA THR A 23 -9.91 -12.42 -6.03
C THR A 23 -8.64 -13.08 -6.55
N LEU A 24 -7.60 -13.20 -5.71
CA LEU A 24 -6.34 -13.84 -6.08
C LEU A 24 -6.38 -15.38 -5.93
N GLY A 25 -7.44 -15.93 -5.34
CA GLY A 25 -7.60 -17.37 -5.11
C GLY A 25 -6.54 -17.95 -4.17
N VAL A 26 -6.08 -17.16 -3.19
CA VAL A 26 -5.04 -17.55 -2.23
C VAL A 26 -5.59 -17.56 -0.81
N SER A 27 -5.17 -18.54 -0.01
CA SER A 27 -5.55 -18.65 1.41
C SER A 27 -4.71 -17.76 2.32
N GLN A 28 -3.56 -17.30 1.84
CA GLN A 28 -2.56 -16.52 2.58
C GLN A 28 -1.77 -15.64 1.61
N LEU A 29 -1.35 -14.46 2.08
CA LEU A 29 -0.42 -13.58 1.39
C LEU A 29 0.97 -13.70 2.00
N ASP A 30 1.99 -13.82 1.15
CA ASP A 30 3.38 -13.91 1.62
C ASP A 30 3.87 -12.59 2.21
N SER A 31 3.63 -11.48 1.52
CA SER A 31 4.08 -10.16 1.94
C SER A 31 3.08 -9.09 1.52
N VAL A 32 2.78 -8.16 2.43
CA VAL A 32 1.95 -6.98 2.15
C VAL A 32 2.74 -5.73 2.52
N ILE A 33 2.76 -4.77 1.59
CA ILE A 33 3.50 -3.52 1.74
C ILE A 33 2.52 -2.37 1.67
N ILE A 34 2.51 -1.53 2.70
CA ILE A 34 1.71 -0.30 2.67
C ILE A 34 2.48 0.82 2.00
N VAL A 35 1.79 1.53 1.13
CA VAL A 35 2.29 2.75 0.50
C VAL A 35 1.51 3.89 1.13
N PRO A 36 2.13 4.71 1.98
CA PRO A 36 1.45 5.86 2.54
C PRO A 36 1.24 6.91 1.45
N SER A 37 0.00 7.35 1.28
CA SER A 37 -0.32 8.46 0.37
C SER A 37 0.24 9.77 0.95
N PRO A 38 0.96 10.58 0.16
CA PRO A 38 1.33 11.93 0.56
C PRO A 38 0.05 12.72 0.86
N LEU A 39 0.04 13.48 1.96
CA LEU A 39 -1.06 14.39 2.26
C LEU A 39 -0.99 15.61 1.33
N ASP A 40 -2.14 16.07 0.84
CA ASP A 40 -2.26 17.20 -0.11
C ASP A 40 -1.72 18.54 0.44
N ASP A 41 -1.48 18.65 1.75
CA ASP A 41 -1.12 19.91 2.41
C ASP A 41 0.39 20.13 2.60
N GLY A 42 1.26 19.32 1.98
CA GLY A 42 2.71 19.41 2.18
C GLY A 42 3.17 19.02 3.61
N ILE A 43 2.24 18.50 4.42
CA ILE A 43 2.51 17.88 5.70
C ILE A 43 3.04 16.47 5.39
N GLY A 44 4.29 16.20 5.76
CA GLY A 44 4.86 14.86 5.64
C GLY A 44 4.01 13.82 6.39
N ILE A 45 4.02 12.59 5.89
CA ILE A 45 3.36 11.46 6.55
C ILE A 45 3.90 11.35 7.99
N THR A 46 3.01 11.12 8.96
CA THR A 46 3.39 10.93 10.37
C THR A 46 3.01 9.54 10.85
N LEU A 47 3.57 9.11 11.98
CA LEU A 47 3.27 7.80 12.56
C LEU A 47 1.76 7.61 12.81
N ASP A 48 1.05 8.64 13.26
CA ASP A 48 -0.39 8.55 13.57
C ASP A 48 -1.25 8.21 12.34
N HIS A 49 -0.78 8.56 11.14
CA HIS A 49 -1.43 8.15 9.89
C HIS A 49 -1.19 6.66 9.57
N LEU A 50 -0.05 6.11 9.99
CA LEU A 50 0.33 4.71 9.72
C LEU A 50 -0.30 3.73 10.71
N LYS A 51 -0.40 4.10 12.00
CA LYS A 51 -0.96 3.27 13.08
C LYS A 51 -2.26 2.55 12.71
N PRO A 52 -3.32 3.23 12.23
CA PRO A 52 -4.58 2.58 11.90
C PRO A 52 -4.46 1.46 10.85
N PHE A 53 -3.55 1.61 9.88
CA PHE A 53 -3.30 0.58 8.87
C PHE A 53 -2.42 -0.54 9.45
N TRP A 54 -1.41 -0.16 10.23
CA TRP A 54 -0.48 -1.10 10.82
C TRP A 54 -1.19 -2.06 11.79
N GLU A 55 -2.06 -1.58 12.67
CA GLU A 55 -2.84 -2.42 13.59
C GLU A 55 -3.63 -3.52 12.86
N VAL A 56 -4.21 -3.20 11.70
CA VAL A 56 -4.93 -4.19 10.88
C VAL A 56 -3.98 -5.23 10.30
N LEU A 57 -2.80 -4.80 9.84
CA LEU A 57 -1.76 -5.71 9.35
C LEU A 57 -1.22 -6.61 10.47
N GLU A 58 -1.03 -6.08 11.68
CA GLU A 58 -0.61 -6.85 12.84
C GLU A 58 -1.60 -7.98 13.15
N LEU A 59 -2.90 -7.66 13.17
CA LEU A 59 -3.97 -8.65 13.35
C LEU A 59 -3.96 -9.72 12.24
N LEU A 60 -3.67 -9.32 11.00
CA LEU A 60 -3.58 -10.23 9.86
C LEU A 60 -2.38 -11.17 9.95
N VAL A 61 -1.25 -10.69 10.47
CA VAL A 61 -0.08 -11.52 10.73
C VAL A 61 -0.35 -12.48 11.88
N GLN A 62 -0.96 -11.99 12.98
CA GLN A 62 -1.31 -12.81 14.15
C GLN A 62 -2.32 -13.91 13.80
N SER A 63 -3.27 -13.63 12.90
CA SER A 63 -4.23 -14.62 12.37
C SER A 63 -3.66 -15.49 11.24
N GLN A 64 -2.36 -15.42 10.96
CA GLN A 64 -1.64 -16.18 9.94
C GLN A 64 -2.16 -15.97 8.51
N LYS A 65 -2.86 -14.88 8.23
CA LYS A 65 -3.34 -14.52 6.88
C LYS A 65 -2.27 -13.85 6.03
N ILE A 66 -1.33 -13.17 6.67
CA ILE A 66 -0.16 -12.57 6.05
C ILE A 66 1.09 -13.12 6.74
N ALA A 67 2.13 -13.50 5.99
CA ALA A 67 3.37 -13.96 6.59
C ALA A 67 4.27 -12.80 7.02
N THR A 68 4.43 -11.77 6.18
CA THR A 68 5.22 -10.58 6.51
C THR A 68 4.58 -9.28 6.06
N ILE A 69 4.91 -8.18 6.74
CA ILE A 69 4.36 -6.85 6.47
C ILE A 69 5.50 -5.83 6.35
N GLY A 70 5.33 -4.85 5.48
CA GLY A 70 6.36 -3.86 5.20
C GLY A 70 5.79 -2.51 4.76
N THR A 71 6.69 -1.59 4.46
CA THR A 71 6.36 -0.20 4.11
C THR A 71 7.01 0.20 2.79
N SER A 72 6.57 1.31 2.22
CA SER A 72 7.18 1.97 1.06
C SER A 72 7.50 3.41 1.40
N ASP A 73 8.66 3.88 0.93
CA ASP A 73 9.08 5.27 0.93
C ASP A 73 9.12 5.95 2.32
N LEU A 74 9.27 5.15 3.38
CA LEU A 74 9.55 5.71 4.70
C LEU A 74 11.02 6.11 4.80
N ASP A 75 11.25 7.32 5.31
CA ASP A 75 12.58 7.74 5.73
C ASP A 75 13.01 7.01 7.02
N LYS A 76 14.26 7.21 7.42
CA LYS A 76 14.81 6.57 8.62
C LYS A 76 14.00 6.95 9.87
N THR A 77 13.67 8.22 10.04
CA THR A 77 12.99 8.73 11.24
C THR A 77 11.64 8.07 11.44
N LEU A 78 10.82 8.02 10.39
CA LEU A 78 9.47 7.47 10.45
C LEU A 78 9.49 5.95 10.52
N LEU A 79 10.42 5.28 9.81
CA LEU A 79 10.60 3.84 9.92
C LEU A 79 11.02 3.44 11.34
N GLU A 80 11.91 4.20 11.97
CA GLU A 80 12.35 3.98 13.35
C GLU A 80 11.21 4.18 14.36
N GLN A 81 10.40 5.24 14.17
CA GLN A 81 9.20 5.47 14.98
C GLN A 81 8.18 4.33 14.86
N LEU A 82 7.90 3.88 13.63
CA LEU A 82 7.00 2.75 13.38
C LEU A 82 7.54 1.47 13.98
N HIS A 83 8.82 1.17 13.75
CA HIS A 83 9.47 -0.02 14.29
C HIS A 83 9.46 -0.01 15.82
N SER A 84 9.69 1.13 16.47
CA SER A 84 9.67 1.24 17.93
C SER A 84 8.26 0.98 18.50
N TRP A 85 7.23 1.57 17.90
CA TRP A 85 5.86 1.48 18.37
C TRP A 85 5.16 0.14 18.07
N ALA A 86 5.40 -0.45 16.90
CA ALA A 86 4.69 -1.62 16.41
C ALA A 86 4.95 -2.90 17.24
N GLN A 87 3.95 -3.75 17.39
CA GLN A 87 4.08 -5.11 17.94
C GLN A 87 4.66 -6.08 16.89
N VAL A 88 4.15 -6.04 15.65
CA VAL A 88 4.73 -6.77 14.52
C VAL A 88 5.60 -5.81 13.74
N LYS A 89 6.91 -6.07 13.71
CA LYS A 89 7.90 -5.17 13.11
C LYS A 89 7.81 -5.21 11.57
N PRO A 90 8.05 -4.08 10.88
CA PRO A 90 8.17 -4.08 9.42
C PRO A 90 9.34 -4.96 9.00
N SER A 91 9.10 -5.98 8.17
CA SER A 91 10.16 -6.85 7.64
C SER A 91 10.88 -6.24 6.44
N SER A 92 10.30 -5.23 5.81
CA SER A 92 10.85 -4.60 4.62
C SER A 92 10.42 -3.15 4.47
N ASN A 93 11.25 -2.34 3.84
CA ASN A 93 10.92 -0.99 3.38
C ASN A 93 11.34 -0.83 1.91
N GLN A 94 10.42 -0.43 1.03
CA GLN A 94 10.75 -0.10 -0.35
C GLN A 94 11.23 1.35 -0.46
N VAL A 95 12.14 1.63 -1.39
CA VAL A 95 12.61 2.98 -1.68
C VAL A 95 12.54 3.25 -3.18
N ASN A 96 11.95 4.39 -3.54
CA ASN A 96 11.81 4.81 -4.92
C ASN A 96 13.14 5.28 -5.51
N LEU A 97 13.56 4.61 -6.60
CA LEU A 97 14.80 4.93 -7.33
C LEU A 97 14.76 6.32 -7.97
N ALA A 98 13.58 6.85 -8.30
CA ALA A 98 13.44 8.21 -8.83
C ALA A 98 13.82 9.28 -7.80
N SER A 99 13.76 8.94 -6.50
CA SER A 99 14.08 9.86 -5.40
C SER A 99 15.52 9.74 -4.92
N CYS A 100 16.23 8.63 -5.18
CA CYS A 100 17.66 8.53 -4.94
C CYS A 100 18.30 7.33 -5.65
N CYS A 101 19.42 7.55 -6.36
CA CYS A 101 20.22 6.47 -6.95
C CYS A 101 21.16 5.79 -5.92
N VAL A 102 21.32 6.40 -4.73
CA VAL A 102 22.15 5.90 -3.64
C VAL A 102 21.31 5.83 -2.37
N MET A 103 21.14 4.65 -1.80
CA MET A 103 20.39 4.51 -0.55
C MET A 103 21.05 5.32 0.59
N PRO A 104 20.26 6.08 1.39
CA PRO A 104 20.80 6.81 2.53
C PRO A 104 21.58 5.86 3.48
N PRO A 105 22.83 6.19 3.85
CA PRO A 105 23.66 5.32 4.67
C PRO A 105 23.07 5.03 6.06
N ASP A 106 22.38 6.03 6.62
CA ASP A 106 21.71 5.96 7.92
C ASP A 106 20.48 5.04 7.89
N LEU A 107 19.66 5.12 6.85
CA LEU A 107 18.56 4.18 6.60
C LEU A 107 19.08 2.76 6.41
N THR A 108 20.18 2.61 5.66
CA THR A 108 20.82 1.31 5.41
C THR A 108 21.36 0.69 6.69
N ALA A 109 22.01 1.48 7.55
CA ALA A 109 22.52 1.03 8.83
C ALA A 109 21.39 0.58 9.76
N PHE A 110 20.33 1.38 9.89
CA PHE A 110 19.16 1.05 10.70
C PHE A 110 18.48 -0.23 10.20
N ALA A 111 18.22 -0.32 8.90
CA ALA A 111 17.57 -1.50 8.32
C ALA A 111 18.41 -2.77 8.52
N LYS A 112 19.74 -2.67 8.40
CA LYS A 112 20.64 -3.79 8.66
C LYS A 112 20.65 -4.21 10.14
N GLU A 113 20.60 -3.25 11.06
CA GLU A 113 20.59 -3.51 12.50
C GLU A 113 19.34 -4.28 12.95
N TYR A 114 18.18 -3.94 12.37
CA TYR A 114 16.88 -4.52 12.72
C TYR A 114 16.37 -5.56 11.73
N ASP A 115 17.24 -6.06 10.83
CA ASP A 115 16.91 -7.07 9.80
C ASP A 115 15.71 -6.70 8.91
N ILE A 116 15.62 -5.41 8.55
CA ILE A 116 14.62 -4.87 7.63
C ILE A 116 15.18 -4.96 6.21
N GLN A 117 14.48 -5.68 5.33
CA GLN A 117 14.88 -5.77 3.93
C GLN A 117 14.60 -4.46 3.18
N LEU A 118 15.65 -3.83 2.65
CA LEU A 118 15.50 -2.68 1.76
C LEU A 118 15.33 -3.15 0.32
N LEU A 119 14.20 -2.80 -0.28
CA LEU A 119 13.84 -3.13 -1.65
C LEU A 119 13.79 -1.84 -2.49
N THR A 120 13.96 -1.96 -3.80
CA THR A 120 13.85 -0.81 -4.71
C THR A 120 12.63 -0.96 -5.61
N HIS A 121 11.99 0.17 -5.90
CA HIS A 121 10.91 0.23 -6.88
C HIS A 121 11.03 1.50 -7.72
N ASN A 122 10.26 1.55 -8.81
CA ASN A 122 10.19 2.68 -9.73
C ASN A 122 8.72 2.98 -10.05
N ASP A 123 7.85 2.76 -9.06
CA ASP A 123 6.43 3.04 -9.21
C ASP A 123 6.22 4.57 -9.19
N PRO A 124 5.25 5.10 -9.95
CA PRO A 124 4.90 6.51 -9.88
C PRO A 124 4.36 6.86 -8.49
N LYS A 125 4.50 8.12 -8.07
CA LYS A 125 3.96 8.61 -6.79
C LYS A 125 2.44 8.41 -6.68
N GLU A 126 1.76 8.60 -7.80
CA GLU A 126 0.34 8.34 -7.96
C GLU A 126 0.19 7.21 -8.98
N LEU A 127 -0.29 6.05 -8.52
CA LEU A 127 -0.49 4.87 -9.37
C LEU A 127 -1.55 5.11 -10.44
N MET A 128 -2.61 5.83 -10.06
CA MET A 128 -3.72 6.19 -10.92
C MET A 128 -4.41 7.41 -10.35
N SER A 129 -4.56 8.47 -11.15
CA SER A 129 -5.32 9.64 -10.73
C SER A 129 -6.81 9.40 -10.86
N VAL A 130 -7.60 10.10 -10.04
CA VAL A 130 -9.08 10.08 -10.13
C VAL A 130 -9.52 10.49 -11.54
N THR A 131 -8.88 11.50 -12.14
CA THR A 131 -9.16 11.95 -13.50
C THR A 131 -8.93 10.84 -14.52
N SER A 132 -7.74 10.23 -14.52
CA SER A 132 -7.41 9.15 -15.46
C SER A 132 -8.30 7.92 -15.26
N PHE A 133 -8.70 7.64 -14.02
CA PHE A 133 -9.65 6.57 -13.72
C PHE A 133 -11.04 6.87 -14.32
N GLN A 134 -11.59 8.06 -14.07
CA GLN A 134 -12.91 8.47 -14.57
C GLN A 134 -12.95 8.53 -16.10
N GLU A 135 -11.89 9.03 -16.75
CA GLU A 135 -11.74 8.99 -18.22
C GLU A 135 -11.78 7.54 -18.73
N THR A 136 -11.00 6.65 -18.12
CA THR A 136 -10.97 5.23 -18.50
C THR A 136 -12.34 4.57 -18.33
N ILE A 137 -13.03 4.83 -17.23
CA ILE A 137 -14.39 4.32 -16.99
C ILE A 137 -15.35 4.87 -18.05
N GLY A 138 -15.32 6.17 -18.33
CA GLY A 138 -16.17 6.80 -19.35
C GLY A 138 -15.95 6.21 -20.74
N ASP A 139 -14.71 5.99 -21.14
CA ASP A 139 -14.36 5.43 -22.45
C ASP A 139 -14.81 3.97 -22.60
N VAL A 140 -14.63 3.15 -21.55
CA VAL A 140 -14.94 1.71 -21.58
C VAL A 140 -16.44 1.46 -21.45
N THR A 141 -17.08 2.14 -20.50
CA THR A 141 -18.51 1.91 -20.18
C THR A 141 -19.45 2.74 -21.05
N LYS A 142 -18.95 3.81 -21.67
CA LYS A 142 -19.75 4.86 -22.33
C LYS A 142 -20.78 5.49 -21.40
N ASP A 143 -20.55 5.43 -20.09
CA ASP A 143 -21.43 6.00 -19.08
C ASP A 143 -21.22 7.52 -18.99
N PRO A 144 -22.24 8.35 -19.27
CA PRO A 144 -22.14 9.81 -19.11
C PRO A 144 -21.96 10.24 -17.66
N GLN A 145 -22.17 9.35 -16.69
CA GLN A 145 -21.98 9.58 -15.25
C GLN A 145 -20.67 8.98 -14.72
N ALA A 146 -19.68 8.76 -15.59
CA ALA A 146 -18.36 8.28 -15.20
C ALA A 146 -17.67 9.12 -14.10
N THR A 147 -17.99 10.42 -14.02
CA THR A 147 -17.49 11.34 -13.00
C THR A 147 -18.05 11.08 -11.59
N GLU A 148 -19.11 10.27 -11.46
CA GLU A 148 -19.66 9.85 -10.16
C GLU A 148 -18.87 8.70 -9.53
N TRP A 149 -17.91 8.11 -10.26
CA TRP A 149 -17.04 7.07 -9.73
C TRP A 149 -15.87 7.68 -8.96
N LEU A 150 -15.69 7.21 -7.73
CA LEU A 150 -14.61 7.55 -6.83
C LEU A 150 -13.67 6.35 -6.73
N LEU A 151 -12.38 6.60 -6.96
CA LEU A 151 -11.33 5.62 -6.75
C LEU A 151 -11.06 5.50 -5.25
N ASP A 152 -11.25 4.31 -4.69
CA ASP A 152 -11.05 4.06 -3.25
C ASP A 152 -9.60 3.63 -2.99
N TRP A 153 -9.19 2.53 -3.64
CA TRP A 153 -7.81 2.06 -3.57
C TRP A 153 -7.36 1.31 -4.82
N VAL A 154 -6.05 1.26 -4.97
CA VAL A 154 -5.35 0.48 -5.99
C VAL A 154 -4.38 -0.46 -5.30
N LEU A 155 -4.51 -1.75 -5.55
CA LEU A 155 -3.61 -2.79 -5.05
C LEU A 155 -2.80 -3.36 -6.20
N ARG A 156 -1.48 -3.27 -6.11
CA ARG A 156 -0.58 -4.00 -7.01
C ARG A 156 -0.25 -5.36 -6.41
N TYR A 157 -0.35 -6.43 -7.19
CA TYR A 157 0.01 -7.77 -6.74
C TYR A 157 1.02 -8.43 -7.67
N SER A 158 1.77 -9.39 -7.13
CA SER A 158 2.67 -10.26 -7.88
C SER A 158 2.67 -11.65 -7.25
N ILE A 159 2.42 -12.68 -8.06
CA ILE A 159 2.40 -14.08 -7.65
C ILE A 159 3.69 -14.71 -8.15
N ILE A 160 4.52 -15.19 -7.24
CA ILE A 160 5.85 -15.74 -7.55
C ILE A 160 5.89 -17.22 -7.17
N VAL A 161 6.34 -18.06 -8.11
CA VAL A 161 6.69 -19.45 -7.83
C VAL A 161 8.09 -19.47 -7.22
N LYS A 162 8.15 -19.40 -5.87
CA LYS A 162 9.41 -19.27 -5.12
C LYS A 162 10.48 -20.30 -5.52
N SER A 163 10.10 -21.56 -5.74
CA SER A 163 11.05 -22.63 -6.09
C SER A 163 11.77 -22.43 -7.44
N ARG A 164 11.25 -21.57 -8.31
CA ARG A 164 11.81 -21.29 -9.64
C ARG A 164 12.17 -19.82 -9.85
N GLY A 165 11.85 -18.94 -8.90
CA GLY A 165 12.01 -17.49 -9.05
C GLY A 165 11.17 -16.89 -10.19
N ILE A 166 10.09 -17.55 -10.60
CA ILE A 166 9.27 -17.14 -11.76
C ILE A 166 8.06 -16.34 -11.28
N ILE A 167 7.84 -15.16 -11.87
CA ILE A 167 6.58 -14.42 -11.73
C ILE A 167 5.51 -15.14 -12.55
N ARG A 168 4.55 -15.75 -11.87
CA ARG A 168 3.40 -16.42 -12.49
C ARG A 168 2.36 -15.42 -12.96
N SER A 169 2.13 -14.37 -12.17
CA SER A 169 1.18 -13.31 -12.48
C SER A 169 1.60 -12.00 -11.82
N LYS A 170 1.25 -10.89 -12.45
CA LYS A 170 1.40 -9.54 -11.90
C LYS A 170 0.24 -8.70 -12.44
N GLY A 171 -0.32 -7.84 -11.61
CA GLY A 171 -1.41 -6.98 -12.03
C GLY A 171 -1.82 -5.99 -10.96
N TYR A 172 -2.97 -5.38 -11.21
CA TYR A 172 -3.61 -4.43 -10.31
C TYR A 172 -5.03 -4.89 -10.02
N LEU A 173 -5.48 -4.65 -8.79
CA LEU A 173 -6.88 -4.67 -8.39
C LEU A 173 -7.26 -3.23 -8.04
N VAL A 174 -8.46 -2.83 -8.44
CA VAL A 174 -8.98 -1.49 -8.21
C VAL A 174 -10.33 -1.62 -7.56
N GLN A 175 -10.53 -0.94 -6.43
CA GLN A 175 -11.86 -0.71 -5.87
C GLN A 175 -12.28 0.72 -6.16
N ALA A 176 -13.50 0.85 -6.63
CA ALA A 176 -14.13 2.13 -6.84
C ALA A 176 -15.57 2.07 -6.31
N LYS A 177 -16.03 3.21 -5.83
CA LYS A 177 -17.39 3.42 -5.33
C LYS A 177 -18.07 4.45 -6.20
N ARG A 178 -19.40 4.45 -6.21
CA ARG A 178 -20.18 5.44 -6.92
C ARG A 178 -20.86 6.33 -5.90
N SER A 179 -20.74 7.65 -6.02
CA SER A 179 -21.20 8.63 -5.02
C SER A 179 -22.71 8.65 -4.73
N ASN A 180 -23.52 7.85 -5.44
CA ASN A 180 -24.99 7.87 -5.39
C ASN A 180 -25.63 6.48 -5.13
N CYS A 181 -24.96 5.56 -4.45
CA CYS A 181 -25.55 4.27 -4.06
C CYS A 181 -25.24 3.92 -2.61
#